data_AF-A0A2B7ZM89-F1
#
_entry.id   AF-A0A2B7ZM89-F1
#
_cell.length_a   1.000
_cell.length_b   1.000
_cell.length_c   1.000
_cell.angle_alpha   90.00
_cell.angle_beta   90.00
_cell.angle_gamma   90.00
#
_symmetry.space_group_name_H-M   'P 1'
#
loop_
_entity.id
_entity.type
_entity.pdbx_description
1 polymer ?
#
loop_
_entity_poly.entity_id
_entity_poly.type
_entity_poly.pdbx_seq_one_letter_code
_entity_poly.pdbx_strand_id
1 'polypeptide(L)'
;MKFVSLLSLALLGAVTAHGAAVNLDVDKNSVDDVIRSLKRDPEGGFKHVADDGVVRSYSAEGKVIDAARLTNAQLLQAAAHHTNPEDRKHLEEVWQDVHGFDVPEEQLYAPAEHLLPRALTDETLSKELQQKEAEHLAARGQSKIEGVLSPNVNCRALTCNSWTFCHLEGCSDCVQYDYMRGNLCT
;
A
#
# COMPACT_ATOMS: atom_id res chain seq x y z
N MET A 1 60.94 18.62 50.22
CA MET A 1 60.05 17.92 51.17
C MET A 1 58.61 18.08 50.70
N LYS A 2 57.96 16.94 50.35
CA LYS A 2 56.51 16.59 50.41
C LYS A 2 55.49 17.66 49.91
N PHE A 3 54.50 17.39 49.06
CA PHE A 3 53.56 16.26 49.03
C PHE A 3 52.89 16.09 47.65
N VAL A 4 52.54 14.84 47.38
CA VAL A 4 51.65 14.30 46.34
C VAL A 4 50.24 14.90 46.43
N SER A 5 49.57 15.15 45.30
CA SER A 5 48.15 14.83 45.16
C SER A 5 47.73 14.69 43.69
N LEU A 6 47.40 13.46 43.32
CA LEU A 6 46.59 13.12 42.15
C LEU A 6 45.18 13.72 42.32
N LEU A 7 44.62 14.28 41.27
CA LEU A 7 43.16 14.33 41.09
C LEU A 7 42.84 13.96 39.64
N SER A 8 42.53 12.69 39.46
CA SER A 8 41.73 12.19 38.35
C SER A 8 40.31 12.74 38.50
N LEU A 9 39.80 13.45 37.49
CA LEU A 9 38.37 13.70 37.36
C LEU A 9 37.93 13.25 35.97
N ALA A 10 37.41 12.02 35.91
CA ALA A 10 36.60 11.56 34.80
C ALA A 10 35.25 12.29 34.88
N LEU A 11 34.87 13.01 33.81
CA LEU A 11 33.48 13.35 33.56
C LEU A 11 33.07 12.82 32.19
N LEU A 12 32.43 11.64 32.26
CA LEU A 12 31.27 11.20 31.49
C LEU A 12 30.91 12.06 30.27
N GLY A 13 31.13 11.48 29.10
CA GLY A 13 30.55 11.97 27.85
C GLY A 13 29.03 11.88 27.90
N ALA A 14 28.37 13.03 27.92
CA ALA A 14 26.97 13.13 27.56
C ALA A 14 26.89 13.26 26.05
N VAL A 15 26.82 12.13 25.34
CA VAL A 15 26.30 12.14 23.97
C VAL A 15 24.79 12.29 24.10
N THR A 16 24.29 13.52 24.09
CA THR A 16 22.87 13.77 23.91
C THR A 16 22.53 13.37 22.48
N ALA A 17 22.13 12.12 22.28
CA ALA A 17 21.41 11.71 21.09
C ALA A 17 20.10 12.51 21.10
N HIS A 18 20.08 13.61 20.35
CA HIS A 18 18.84 14.24 19.96
C HIS A 18 18.19 13.30 18.96
N GLY A 19 17.50 12.28 19.47
CA GLY A 19 16.43 11.63 18.74
C GLY A 19 15.35 12.70 18.54
N ALA A 20 15.51 13.50 17.48
CA ALA A 20 14.40 14.29 16.98
C ALA A 20 13.34 13.28 16.57
N ALA A 21 12.28 13.17 17.38
CA ALA A 21 11.06 12.54 16.95
C ALA A 21 10.63 13.27 15.67
N VAL A 22 10.81 12.60 14.52
CA VAL A 22 10.15 12.97 13.28
C VAL A 22 8.67 12.73 13.50
N ASN A 23 7.98 13.70 14.09
CA ASN A 23 6.56 13.89 13.85
C ASN A 23 6.44 14.37 12.40
N LEU A 24 6.66 13.46 11.46
CA LEU A 24 6.22 13.67 10.08
C LEU A 24 4.71 13.72 10.14
N ASP A 25 4.12 14.67 9.43
CA ASP A 25 2.70 14.92 9.25
C ASP A 25 1.92 13.73 8.63
N VAL A 26 2.14 12.50 9.09
CA VAL A 26 1.53 11.26 8.58
C VAL A 26 0.01 11.37 8.62
N ASP A 27 -0.55 12.01 9.65
CA ASP A 27 -2.00 12.22 9.81
C ASP A 27 -2.62 13.18 8.77
N LYS A 28 -1.82 13.96 8.03
CA LYS A 28 -2.34 14.89 7.01
C LYS A 28 -2.36 14.33 5.59
N ASN A 29 -1.57 13.30 5.32
CA ASN A 29 -1.54 12.70 3.99
C ASN A 29 -2.78 11.82 3.80
N SER A 30 -3.46 11.99 2.65
CA SER A 30 -4.56 11.09 2.31
C SER A 30 -4.02 9.67 2.12
N VAL A 31 -4.87 8.67 2.36
CA VAL A 31 -4.50 7.27 2.12
C VAL A 31 -4.08 7.05 0.66
N ASP A 32 -4.69 7.76 -0.29
CA ASP A 32 -4.34 7.70 -1.71
C ASP A 32 -2.92 8.25 -1.96
N ASP A 33 -2.50 9.30 -1.25
CA ASP A 33 -1.14 9.85 -1.36
C ASP A 33 -0.10 8.87 -0.80
N VAL A 34 -0.40 8.21 0.32
CA VAL A 34 0.48 7.19 0.89
C VAL A 34 0.62 6.01 -0.07
N ILE A 35 -0.52 5.48 -0.57
CA ILE A 35 -0.54 4.42 -1.57
C ILE A 35 0.30 4.84 -2.78
N ARG A 36 0.07 6.01 -3.37
CA ARG A 36 0.79 6.49 -4.56
C ARG A 36 2.29 6.66 -4.35
N SER A 37 2.71 7.00 -3.14
CA SER A 37 4.12 7.25 -2.80
C SER A 37 5.00 5.99 -2.85
N LEU A 38 4.40 4.80 -2.67
CA LEU A 38 5.10 3.52 -2.74
C LEU A 38 5.66 3.28 -4.14
N LYS A 39 6.85 2.66 -4.19
CA LYS A 39 7.47 2.21 -5.44
C LYS A 39 6.50 1.33 -6.25
N ARG A 40 6.76 1.27 -7.55
CA ARG A 40 6.12 0.36 -8.48
C ARG A 40 7.20 -0.46 -9.16
N ASP A 41 6.92 -1.73 -9.42
CA ASP A 41 7.76 -2.55 -10.25
C ASP A 41 7.52 -2.18 -11.73
N PRO A 42 8.55 -1.84 -12.51
CA PRO A 42 8.40 -1.53 -13.93
C PRO A 42 7.84 -2.68 -14.77
N GLU A 43 7.99 -3.94 -14.33
CA GLU A 43 7.49 -5.11 -15.05
C GLU A 43 5.99 -5.38 -14.77
N GLY A 44 5.42 -4.74 -13.75
CA GLY A 44 4.02 -4.90 -13.38
C GLY A 44 3.83 -4.90 -11.88
N GLY A 45 2.89 -5.68 -11.36
CA GLY A 45 2.58 -5.73 -9.93
C GLY A 45 1.51 -4.74 -9.48
N PHE A 46 1.24 -4.74 -8.18
CA PHE A 46 0.09 -4.07 -7.56
C PHE A 46 0.40 -3.69 -6.10
N LYS A 47 -0.49 -2.97 -5.46
CA LYS A 47 -0.41 -2.60 -4.04
C LYS A 47 -1.50 -3.30 -3.25
N HIS A 48 -1.26 -3.56 -1.98
CA HIS A 48 -2.21 -4.24 -1.10
C HIS A 48 -2.24 -3.55 0.26
N VAL A 49 -3.44 -3.21 0.72
CA VAL A 49 -3.68 -2.74 2.10
C VAL A 49 -4.16 -3.94 2.91
N ALA A 50 -3.32 -4.42 3.83
CA ALA A 50 -3.60 -5.61 4.62
C ALA A 50 -4.23 -5.27 5.98
N ASP A 51 -4.75 -6.28 6.66
CA ASP A 51 -5.47 -6.17 7.94
C ASP A 51 -4.58 -5.79 9.13
N ASP A 52 -3.26 -5.80 8.94
CA ASP A 52 -2.31 -5.28 9.91
C ASP A 52 -2.13 -3.76 9.80
N GLY A 53 -2.84 -3.10 8.88
CA GLY A 53 -2.77 -1.66 8.67
C GLY A 53 -1.55 -1.21 7.87
N VAL A 54 -0.87 -2.14 7.19
CA VAL A 54 0.29 -1.85 6.35
C VAL A 54 -0.10 -1.98 4.88
N VAL A 55 0.21 -0.94 4.11
CA VAL A 55 0.16 -1.01 2.65
C VAL A 55 1.50 -1.49 2.12
N ARG A 56 1.47 -2.49 1.23
CA ARG A 56 2.65 -3.10 0.61
C ARG A 56 2.55 -3.01 -0.90
N SER A 57 3.67 -2.68 -1.56
CA SER A 57 3.80 -2.83 -3.00
C SER A 57 4.43 -4.18 -3.32
N TYR A 58 3.82 -4.90 -4.26
CA TYR A 58 4.27 -6.19 -4.75
C TYR A 58 4.78 -6.08 -6.18
N SER A 59 5.88 -6.78 -6.48
CA SER A 59 6.39 -6.98 -7.84
C SER A 59 5.46 -7.87 -8.67
N ALA A 60 5.71 -7.99 -9.97
CA ALA A 60 5.00 -8.92 -10.86
C ALA A 60 5.11 -10.39 -10.38
N GLU A 61 6.19 -10.75 -9.70
CA GLU A 61 6.40 -12.09 -9.11
C GLU A 61 5.85 -12.23 -7.69
N GLY A 62 5.15 -11.21 -7.17
CA GLY A 62 4.54 -11.25 -5.84
C GLY A 62 5.52 -11.05 -4.68
N LYS A 63 6.65 -10.38 -4.90
CA LYS A 63 7.57 -10.00 -3.81
C LYS A 63 7.27 -8.60 -3.29
N VAL A 64 7.31 -8.40 -1.98
CA VAL A 64 7.20 -7.05 -1.40
C VAL A 64 8.44 -6.22 -1.77
N ILE A 65 8.25 -5.09 -2.44
CA ILE A 65 9.31 -4.18 -2.88
C ILE A 65 9.30 -2.83 -2.16
N ASP A 66 8.18 -2.49 -1.52
CA ASP A 66 8.00 -1.30 -0.72
C ASP A 66 6.85 -1.46 0.27
N ALA A 67 6.85 -0.68 1.35
CA ALA A 67 5.79 -0.73 2.36
C ALA A 67 5.65 0.59 3.11
N ALA A 68 4.44 0.89 3.56
CA ALA A 68 4.14 2.03 4.42
C ALA A 68 3.06 1.65 5.44
N ARG A 69 3.17 2.23 6.64
CA ARG A 69 2.20 2.06 7.72
C ARG A 69 1.08 3.07 7.53
N LEU A 70 -0.16 2.65 7.76
CA LEU A 70 -1.32 3.52 7.75
C LEU A 70 -1.80 3.74 9.19
N THR A 71 -2.25 4.96 9.47
CA THR A 71 -2.99 5.22 10.70
C THR A 71 -4.40 4.67 10.58
N ASN A 72 -5.07 4.46 11.71
CA ASN A 72 -6.46 4.00 11.71
C ASN A 72 -7.38 4.92 10.88
N ALA A 73 -7.18 6.24 10.99
CA ALA A 73 -7.92 7.23 10.21
C ALA A 73 -7.74 7.05 8.69
N GLN A 74 -6.52 6.71 8.23
CA GLN A 74 -6.25 6.43 6.82
C GLN A 74 -6.89 5.11 6.35
N LEU A 75 -6.93 4.09 7.20
CA LEU A 75 -7.64 2.83 6.91
C LEU A 75 -9.15 3.07 6.75
N LEU A 76 -9.77 3.78 7.69
CA LEU A 76 -11.19 4.13 7.61
C LEU A 76 -11.49 5.06 6.42
N GLN A 77 -10.54 5.92 6.03
CA GLN A 77 -10.64 6.68 4.78
C GLN A 77 -10.64 5.76 3.54
N ALA A 78 -9.77 4.75 3.49
CA ALA A 78 -9.74 3.77 2.40
C ALA A 78 -11.03 2.94 2.33
N ALA A 79 -11.59 2.54 3.48
CA ALA A 79 -12.88 1.87 3.52
C ALA A 79 -13.99 2.77 2.93
N ALA A 80 -14.02 4.05 3.32
CA ALA A 80 -15.00 5.01 2.82
C ALA A 80 -14.93 5.26 1.30
N HIS A 81 -13.79 4.99 0.65
CA HIS A 81 -13.63 5.11 -0.80
C HIS A 81 -14.35 4.02 -1.60
N HIS A 82 -14.79 2.94 -0.94
CA HIS A 82 -15.50 1.83 -1.60
C HIS A 82 -16.97 2.19 -1.85
N THR A 83 -17.41 1.98 -3.10
CA THR A 83 -18.79 2.27 -3.53
C THR A 83 -19.77 1.16 -3.15
N ASN A 84 -19.30 -0.08 -3.05
CA ASN A 84 -20.08 -1.21 -2.56
C ASN A 84 -20.26 -1.10 -1.03
N PRO A 85 -21.49 -0.98 -0.52
CA PRO A 85 -21.74 -0.84 0.92
C PRO A 85 -21.27 -2.04 1.75
N GLU A 86 -21.34 -3.26 1.20
CA GLU A 86 -20.91 -4.48 1.92
C GLU A 86 -19.38 -4.51 2.05
N ASP A 87 -18.66 -4.18 0.99
CA ASP A 87 -17.19 -4.11 1.01
C ASP A 87 -16.73 -3.01 1.98
N ARG A 88 -17.36 -1.82 1.93
CA ARG A 88 -17.06 -0.74 2.88
C ARG A 88 -17.28 -1.17 4.32
N LYS A 89 -18.44 -1.76 4.62
CA LYS A 89 -18.80 -2.20 5.97
C LYS A 89 -17.82 -3.26 6.48
N HIS A 90 -17.47 -4.22 5.63
CA HIS A 90 -16.49 -5.26 5.95
C HIS A 90 -15.12 -4.65 6.30
N LEU A 91 -14.62 -3.73 5.48
CA LEU A 91 -13.35 -3.04 5.75
C LEU A 91 -13.39 -2.19 7.02
N GLU A 92 -14.50 -1.48 7.28
CA GLU A 92 -14.71 -0.75 8.54
C GLU A 92 -14.65 -1.69 9.75
N GLU A 93 -15.31 -2.86 9.68
CA GLU A 93 -15.32 -3.86 10.77
C GLU A 93 -13.93 -4.46 11.02
N VAL A 94 -13.20 -4.79 9.96
CA VAL A 94 -11.85 -5.38 10.04
C VAL A 94 -10.82 -4.36 10.52
N TRP A 95 -10.95 -3.09 10.14
CA TRP A 95 -9.93 -2.07 10.46
C TRP A 95 -10.25 -1.15 11.64
N GLN A 96 -11.44 -1.20 12.25
CA GLN A 96 -11.86 -0.25 13.30
C GLN A 96 -10.86 -0.06 14.45
N ASP A 97 -10.15 -1.13 14.84
CA ASP A 97 -9.15 -1.11 15.92
C ASP A 97 -7.71 -1.36 15.44
N VAL A 98 -7.48 -1.27 14.12
CA VAL A 98 -6.17 -1.53 13.51
C VAL A 98 -5.36 -0.24 13.40
N HIS A 99 -4.09 -0.31 13.77
CA HIS A 99 -3.13 0.77 13.60
C HIS A 99 -1.80 0.23 13.06
N GLY A 100 -1.44 0.57 11.82
CA GLY A 100 -0.25 0.03 11.15
C GLY A 100 1.08 0.33 11.85
N PHE A 101 1.11 1.31 12.75
CA PHE A 101 2.31 1.60 13.55
C PHE A 101 2.57 0.61 14.70
N ASP A 102 1.61 -0.26 15.00
CA ASP A 102 1.81 -1.35 15.97
C ASP A 102 2.57 -2.53 15.37
N VAL A 103 2.66 -2.60 14.04
CA VAL A 103 3.40 -3.62 13.31
C VAL A 103 4.91 -3.39 13.47
N PRO A 104 5.74 -4.39 13.80
CA PRO A 104 7.20 -4.26 13.83
C PRO A 104 7.80 -4.03 12.43
N GLU A 105 8.97 -3.36 12.36
CA GLU A 105 9.61 -3.02 11.07
C GLU A 105 9.95 -4.27 10.25
N GLU A 106 10.37 -5.34 10.91
CA GLU A 106 10.71 -6.63 10.30
C GLU A 106 9.53 -7.30 9.58
N GLN A 107 8.29 -6.99 9.96
CA GLN A 107 7.08 -7.56 9.36
C GLN A 107 6.57 -6.74 8.17
N LEU A 108 7.14 -5.56 7.90
CA LEU A 108 6.71 -4.72 6.77
C LEU A 108 6.99 -5.40 5.43
N TYR A 109 8.14 -6.08 5.30
CA TYR A 109 8.60 -6.70 4.04
C TYR A 109 8.45 -8.22 4.01
N ALA A 110 8.02 -8.83 5.11
CA ALA A 110 7.79 -10.26 5.24
C ALA A 110 6.46 -10.52 5.99
N PRO A 111 5.30 -10.20 5.35
CA PRO A 111 3.99 -10.41 5.96
C PRO A 111 3.75 -11.88 6.29
N ALA A 112 2.98 -12.12 7.34
CA ALA A 112 2.45 -13.45 7.64
C ALA A 112 1.54 -13.94 6.50
N GLU A 113 1.42 -15.26 6.33
CA GLU A 113 0.68 -15.86 5.22
C GLU A 113 -0.78 -15.38 5.11
N HIS A 114 -1.46 -15.18 6.24
CA HIS A 114 -2.84 -14.68 6.28
C HIS A 114 -2.98 -13.20 5.88
N LEU A 115 -1.88 -12.45 5.82
CA LEU A 115 -1.84 -11.06 5.36
C LEU A 115 -1.44 -10.95 3.89
N LEU A 116 -1.21 -12.09 3.21
CA LEU A 116 -0.91 -12.07 1.79
C LEU A 116 -2.17 -11.72 0.98
N PRO A 117 -2.01 -10.93 -0.08
CA PRO A 117 -3.11 -10.62 -0.97
C PRO A 117 -3.66 -11.90 -1.60
N ARG A 118 -4.98 -11.99 -1.70
CA ARG A 118 -5.67 -13.14 -2.30
C ARG A 118 -5.24 -13.41 -3.73
N ALA A 119 -4.85 -12.36 -4.47
CA ALA A 119 -4.35 -12.49 -5.84
C ALA A 119 -3.04 -13.33 -5.93
N LEU A 120 -2.29 -13.47 -4.84
CA LEU A 120 -1.08 -14.31 -4.79
C LEU A 120 -1.34 -15.72 -4.26
N THR A 121 -2.42 -15.91 -3.48
CA THR A 121 -2.75 -17.21 -2.86
C THR A 121 -3.81 -18.00 -3.63
N ASP A 122 -4.57 -17.34 -4.51
CA ASP A 122 -5.65 -17.93 -5.33
C ASP A 122 -5.29 -17.84 -6.82
N GLU A 123 -4.69 -18.90 -7.37
CA GLU A 123 -4.25 -18.97 -8.77
C GLU A 123 -5.43 -18.79 -9.76
N THR A 124 -6.62 -19.27 -9.40
CA THR A 124 -7.81 -19.11 -10.22
C THR A 124 -8.18 -17.64 -10.34
N LEU A 125 -8.19 -16.93 -9.20
CA LEU A 125 -8.44 -15.50 -9.18
C LEU A 125 -7.40 -14.71 -9.98
N SER A 126 -6.11 -15.03 -9.82
CA SER A 126 -5.03 -14.37 -10.58
C SER A 126 -5.27 -14.47 -12.09
N LYS A 127 -5.61 -15.67 -12.59
CA LYS A 127 -5.95 -15.88 -14.00
C LYS A 127 -7.21 -15.13 -14.43
N GLU A 128 -8.24 -15.10 -13.59
CA GLU A 128 -9.47 -14.32 -13.86
C GLU A 128 -9.16 -12.81 -14.02
N LEU A 129 -8.32 -12.24 -13.16
CA LEU A 129 -7.94 -10.82 -13.24
C LEU A 129 -7.15 -10.52 -14.52
N GLN A 130 -6.17 -11.36 -14.84
CA GLN A 130 -5.39 -11.24 -16.08
C GLN A 130 -6.27 -11.34 -17.34
N GLN A 131 -7.21 -12.29 -17.35
CA GLN A 131 -8.15 -12.45 -18.46
C GLN A 131 -9.04 -11.22 -18.62
N LYS A 132 -9.58 -10.67 -17.52
CA LYS A 132 -10.42 -9.47 -17.56
C LYS A 132 -9.66 -8.25 -18.11
N GLU A 133 -8.40 -8.06 -17.71
CA GLU A 133 -7.57 -6.99 -18.28
C GLU A 133 -7.36 -7.19 -19.79
N ALA A 134 -7.03 -8.42 -20.22
CA ALA A 134 -6.81 -8.73 -21.63
C ALA A 134 -8.08 -8.50 -22.48
N GLU A 135 -9.25 -8.91 -21.97
CA GLU A 135 -10.54 -8.67 -22.60
C GLU A 135 -10.86 -7.17 -22.71
N HIS A 136 -10.60 -6.39 -21.65
CA HIS A 136 -10.79 -4.95 -21.65
C HIS A 136 -9.91 -4.26 -22.70
N LEU A 137 -8.62 -4.60 -22.74
CA LEU A 137 -7.67 -4.05 -23.70
C LEU A 137 -8.02 -4.44 -25.15
N ALA A 138 -8.47 -5.67 -25.37
CA ALA A 138 -8.94 -6.12 -26.69
C ALA A 138 -10.17 -5.34 -27.15
N ALA A 139 -11.15 -5.12 -26.26
CA ALA A 139 -12.33 -4.32 -26.55
C ALA A 139 -11.96 -2.85 -26.85
N ARG A 140 -11.00 -2.28 -26.12
CA ARG A 140 -10.49 -0.93 -26.37
C ARG A 140 -9.80 -0.81 -27.73
N GLY A 141 -8.95 -1.76 -28.10
CA GLY A 141 -8.28 -1.80 -29.41
C GLY A 141 -9.23 -1.93 -30.61
N GLN A 142 -10.44 -2.45 -30.38
CA GLN A 142 -11.51 -2.49 -31.39
C GLN A 142 -12.30 -1.17 -31.49
N SER A 143 -12.16 -0.28 -30.50
CA SER A 143 -12.84 1.00 -30.47
C SER A 143 -12.15 2.00 -31.40
N LYS A 144 -12.79 2.35 -32.52
CA LYS A 144 -12.25 3.20 -33.61
C LYS A 144 -11.98 4.67 -33.25
N ILE A 145 -12.12 5.07 -32.00
CA ILE A 145 -11.85 6.43 -31.55
C ILE A 145 -10.41 6.46 -31.02
N GLU A 146 -9.45 6.56 -31.94
CA GLU A 146 -8.06 6.80 -31.59
C GLU A 146 -7.94 8.13 -30.82
N GLY A 147 -7.34 8.10 -29.63
CA GLY A 147 -6.84 9.29 -28.94
C GLY A 147 -7.78 10.00 -27.97
N VAL A 148 -9.00 9.52 -27.74
CA VAL A 148 -9.86 10.07 -26.67
C VAL A 148 -9.85 9.10 -25.49
N LEU A 149 -9.01 9.37 -24.48
CA LEU A 149 -9.29 8.88 -23.13
C LEU A 149 -10.72 9.32 -22.81
N SER A 150 -11.62 8.36 -22.50
CA SER A 150 -12.99 8.70 -22.11
C SER A 150 -12.90 9.76 -21.00
N PRO A 151 -13.47 10.97 -21.18
CA PRO A 151 -13.20 12.10 -20.29
C PRO A 151 -13.68 11.90 -18.84
N ASN A 152 -14.27 10.75 -18.51
CA ASN A 152 -14.75 10.36 -17.19
C ASN A 152 -14.51 8.86 -16.92
N VAL A 153 -13.25 8.39 -16.95
CA VAL A 153 -12.95 7.02 -16.51
C VAL A 153 -13.21 6.93 -15.00
N ASN A 154 -14.14 6.06 -14.61
CA ASN A 154 -14.32 5.70 -13.20
C ASN A 154 -13.30 4.62 -12.85
N CYS A 155 -12.13 5.01 -12.35
CA CYS A 155 -11.04 4.09 -12.00
C CYS A 155 -11.50 2.97 -11.07
N ARG A 156 -12.36 3.29 -10.08
CA ARG A 156 -12.86 2.32 -9.11
C ARG A 156 -13.82 1.28 -9.69
N ALA A 157 -14.27 1.46 -10.95
CA ALA A 157 -15.04 0.45 -11.67
C ALA A 157 -14.16 -0.53 -12.48
N LEU A 158 -12.86 -0.25 -12.60
CA LEU A 158 -11.91 -1.07 -13.35
C LEU A 158 -11.25 -2.08 -12.43
N THR A 159 -11.44 -3.36 -12.74
CA THR A 159 -10.71 -4.46 -12.11
C THR A 159 -9.34 -4.59 -12.75
N CYS A 160 -8.31 -4.78 -11.94
CA CYS A 160 -6.92 -4.87 -12.39
C CYS A 160 -6.21 -6.09 -11.80
N ASN A 161 -5.11 -6.46 -12.43
CA ASN A 161 -4.06 -7.36 -11.96
C ASN A 161 -2.73 -6.57 -11.83
N SER A 162 -2.54 -5.52 -12.64
CA SER A 162 -1.33 -4.70 -12.60
C SER A 162 -1.61 -3.19 -12.68
N TRP A 163 -0.75 -2.39 -12.04
CA TRP A 163 -0.80 -0.92 -12.14
C TRP A 163 -0.67 -0.43 -13.59
N THR A 164 0.02 -1.17 -14.47
CA THR A 164 0.21 -0.80 -15.88
C THR A 164 -1.13 -0.66 -16.61
N PHE A 165 -2.07 -1.58 -16.36
CA PHE A 165 -3.42 -1.50 -16.91
C PHE A 165 -4.14 -0.24 -16.44
N CYS A 166 -4.11 0.05 -15.13
CA CYS A 166 -4.71 1.26 -14.58
C CYS A 166 -4.12 2.52 -15.22
N HIS A 167 -2.81 2.56 -15.44
CA HIS A 167 -2.16 3.71 -16.06
C HIS A 167 -2.59 3.91 -17.52
N LEU A 168 -2.76 2.83 -18.28
CA LEU A 168 -3.28 2.89 -19.65
C LEU A 168 -4.69 3.48 -19.71
N GLU A 169 -5.50 3.25 -18.68
CA GLU A 169 -6.86 3.79 -18.54
C GLU A 169 -6.90 5.20 -17.90
N GLY A 170 -5.74 5.81 -17.63
CA GLY A 170 -5.66 7.15 -17.03
C GLY A 170 -5.81 7.18 -15.50
N CYS A 171 -5.69 6.03 -14.86
CA CYS A 171 -5.69 5.84 -13.41
C CYS A 171 -4.24 5.73 -12.86
N SER A 172 -4.09 5.59 -11.54
CA SER A 172 -2.79 5.64 -10.86
C SER A 172 -2.22 4.26 -10.55
N ASP A 173 -2.92 3.50 -9.74
CA ASP A 173 -2.42 2.27 -9.12
C ASP A 173 -3.46 1.16 -9.20
N CYS A 174 -3.00 -0.08 -9.19
CA CYS A 174 -3.84 -1.26 -8.95
C CYS A 174 -3.73 -1.64 -7.48
N VAL A 175 -4.85 -1.63 -6.75
CA VAL A 175 -4.86 -1.83 -5.30
C VAL A 175 -5.82 -2.94 -4.90
N GLN A 176 -5.34 -3.89 -4.11
CA GLN A 176 -6.17 -4.84 -3.36
C GLN A 176 -6.34 -4.33 -1.93
N TYR A 177 -7.52 -4.51 -1.35
CA TYR A 177 -7.78 -4.18 0.05
C TYR A 177 -8.23 -5.45 0.77
N ASP A 178 -7.63 -5.74 1.94
CA ASP A 178 -7.85 -6.97 2.70
C ASP A 178 -7.73 -8.22 1.79
N TYR A 179 -8.53 -9.25 2.02
CA TYR A 179 -8.61 -10.51 1.30
C TYR A 179 -9.77 -10.50 0.29
N MET A 180 -10.17 -9.31 -0.16
CA MET A 180 -11.21 -9.14 -1.14
C MET A 180 -10.81 -9.76 -2.49
N ARG A 181 -11.81 -10.19 -3.27
CA ARG A 181 -11.57 -10.84 -4.56
C ARG A 181 -11.09 -9.87 -5.65
N GLY A 182 -11.45 -8.59 -5.58
CA GLY A 182 -11.12 -7.62 -6.62
C GLY A 182 -9.92 -6.77 -6.25
N ASN A 183 -9.01 -6.55 -7.21
CA ASN A 183 -8.13 -5.38 -7.17
C ASN A 183 -8.78 -4.31 -8.04
N LEU A 184 -8.70 -3.06 -7.60
CA LEU A 184 -9.34 -1.93 -8.25
C LEU A 184 -8.30 -0.89 -8.66
N CYS A 185 -8.54 -0.22 -9.78
CA CYS A 185 -7.77 0.97 -10.11
C CYS A 185 -8.15 2.15 -9.20
N THR A 186 -7.16 2.96 -8.83
CA THR A 186 -7.34 4.21 -8.04
C THR A 186 -6.98 5.47 -8.82
#